data_AF-A0A939V9B5-F1
#
_entry.id   AF-A0A939V9B5-F1
#
_cell.length_a   1.000
_cell.length_b   1.000
_cell.length_c   1.000
_cell.angle_alpha   90.00
_cell.angle_beta   90.00
_cell.angle_gamma   90.00
#
_symmetry.space_group_name_H-M   'P 1'
#
loop_
_entity.id
_entity.type
_entity.pdbx_description
1 polymer ?
#
loop_
_entity_poly.entity_id
_entity_poly.type
_entity_poly.pdbx_seq_one_letter_code
_entity_poly.pdbx_strand_id
1 'polypeptide(L)'
;MVKKNLIDLKTLNLEELNGVVSLYPWFAAARAELCRRMATLGDGAWSDEKYAEQALYMGSRRLIFNLVEQARAKGSEAPVGELIEGYFAPGSKRREGKQVFVVGGDYFSAEQYEGVRLEQDNIFSSFAGQETSAASADPVEEFTDFCTESLAKVYLDQGYKDKAKEIYSKLSLRYPEKSAYFAALIEKIDQN
;
A
#
# COMPACT_ATOMS: atom_id res chain seq x y z
N MET A 1 21.61 47.05 -13.01
CA MET A 1 21.42 45.78 -12.28
C MET A 1 19.97 45.68 -11.87
N VAL A 2 19.18 44.83 -12.50
CA VAL A 2 17.82 44.53 -12.05
C VAL A 2 17.95 43.73 -10.76
N LYS A 3 17.54 44.29 -9.62
CA LYS A 3 17.44 43.51 -8.39
C LYS A 3 16.44 42.38 -8.68
N LYS A 4 16.92 41.13 -8.73
CA LYS A 4 16.03 39.98 -8.69
C LYS A 4 15.25 40.11 -7.38
N ASN A 5 13.94 40.35 -7.47
CA ASN A 5 13.04 40.29 -6.34
C ASN A 5 13.02 38.83 -5.88
N LEU A 6 13.93 38.49 -4.97
CA LEU A 6 14.02 37.17 -4.37
C LEU A 6 12.88 37.05 -3.36
N ILE A 7 12.00 36.07 -3.57
CA ILE A 7 10.87 35.82 -2.68
C ILE A 7 11.40 35.17 -1.41
N ASP A 8 11.23 35.84 -0.28
CA ASP A 8 11.50 35.25 1.04
C ASP A 8 10.25 34.53 1.55
N LEU A 9 10.35 33.21 1.70
CA LEU A 9 9.24 32.36 2.15
C LEU A 9 8.85 32.60 3.60
N LYS A 10 9.75 33.16 4.42
CA LYS A 10 9.49 33.36 5.85
C LYS A 10 8.63 34.60 6.10
N THR A 11 8.78 35.63 5.27
CA THR A 11 8.04 36.90 5.41
C THR A 11 6.64 36.84 4.82
N LEU A 12 6.37 35.85 3.98
CA LEU A 12 5.12 35.73 3.23
C LEU A 12 3.92 35.40 4.13
N ASN A 13 2.74 35.94 3.81
CA ASN A 13 1.48 35.58 4.47
C ASN A 13 1.00 34.20 4.04
N LEU A 14 0.06 33.60 4.78
CA LEU A 14 -0.45 32.25 4.49
C LEU A 14 -1.14 32.18 3.11
N GLU A 15 -1.93 33.20 2.77
CA GLU A 15 -2.62 33.29 1.47
C GLU A 15 -1.65 33.47 0.32
N GLU A 16 -0.67 34.36 0.48
CA GLU A 16 0.38 34.58 -0.51
C GLU A 16 1.22 33.31 -0.71
N LEU A 17 1.54 32.59 0.36
CA LEU A 17 2.25 31.31 0.31
C LEU A 17 1.43 30.24 -0.42
N ASN A 18 0.12 30.18 -0.16
CA ASN A 18 -0.80 29.32 -0.90
C ASN A 18 -0.87 29.70 -2.40
N GLY A 19 -0.84 31.00 -2.71
CA GLY A 19 -0.73 31.51 -4.08
C GLY A 19 0.55 31.05 -4.77
N VAL A 20 1.70 31.14 -4.09
CA VAL A 20 3.00 30.66 -4.61
C VAL A 20 2.96 29.16 -4.87
N VAL A 21 2.39 28.36 -3.96
CA VAL A 21 2.24 26.91 -4.14
C VAL A 21 1.31 26.58 -5.31
N SER A 22 0.26 27.37 -5.51
CA SER A 22 -0.67 27.20 -6.64
C SER A 22 -0.01 27.53 -7.99
N LEU A 23 0.81 28.58 -8.04
CA LEU A 23 1.54 28.99 -9.24
C LEU A 23 2.71 28.05 -9.56
N TYR A 24 3.35 27.50 -8.53
CA TYR A 24 4.52 26.64 -8.66
C TYR A 24 4.32 25.30 -7.94
N PRO A 25 3.57 24.36 -8.53
CA PRO A 25 3.20 23.13 -7.86
C PRO A 25 4.38 22.26 -7.41
N TRP A 26 5.53 22.34 -8.06
CA TRP A 26 6.71 21.55 -7.72
C TRP A 26 7.69 22.28 -6.78
N PHE A 27 7.31 23.44 -6.23
CA PHE A 27 8.16 24.18 -5.30
C PHE A 27 8.09 23.58 -3.89
N ALA A 28 8.90 22.54 -3.66
CA ALA A 28 8.89 21.75 -2.43
C ALA A 28 9.09 22.58 -1.15
N ALA A 29 9.96 23.61 -1.19
CA ALA A 29 10.23 24.45 -0.03
C ALA A 29 9.00 25.26 0.42
N ALA A 30 8.27 25.87 -0.53
CA ALA A 30 7.05 26.61 -0.23
C ALA A 30 5.94 25.69 0.32
N ARG A 31 5.79 24.48 -0.25
CA ARG A 31 4.83 23.48 0.26
C ARG A 31 5.17 23.00 1.65
N ALA A 32 6.44 22.70 1.92
CA ALA A 32 6.88 22.29 3.24
C ALA A 32 6.60 23.38 4.29
N GLU A 33 6.86 24.65 3.97
CA GLU A 33 6.51 25.78 4.84
C GLU A 33 5.01 25.96 5.02
N LEU A 34 4.21 25.78 3.96
CA LEU A 34 2.75 25.86 4.04
C LEU A 34 2.21 24.77 4.97
N CYS A 35 2.61 23.51 4.74
CA CYS A 35 2.27 22.40 5.61
C CYS A 35 2.75 22.65 7.05
N ARG A 36 3.91 23.28 7.23
CA ARG A 36 4.43 23.65 8.56
C ARG A 36 3.48 24.55 9.32
N ARG A 37 3.07 25.64 8.68
CA ARG A 37 2.19 26.64 9.28
C ARG A 37 0.81 26.07 9.54
N MET A 38 0.26 25.32 8.58
CA MET A 38 -1.03 24.65 8.75
C MET A 38 -1.00 23.63 9.87
N ALA A 39 0.10 22.90 10.05
CA ALA A 39 0.22 21.93 11.13
C ALA A 39 0.29 22.62 12.51
N THR A 40 0.98 23.77 12.60
CA THR A 40 1.02 24.57 13.83
C THR A 40 -0.30 25.25 14.18
N LEU A 41 -1.19 25.48 13.19
CA LEU A 41 -2.53 26.03 13.41
C LEU A 41 -3.47 25.01 14.10
N GLY A 42 -3.13 23.72 14.12
CA GLY A 42 -3.85 22.68 14.88
C GLY A 42 -5.05 22.05 14.17
N ASP A 43 -5.85 21.30 14.95
CA ASP A 43 -6.84 20.28 14.51
C ASP A 43 -8.13 20.83 13.85
N GLY A 44 -8.02 21.96 13.16
CA GLY A 44 -9.09 22.55 12.37
C GLY A 44 -8.62 23.21 11.07
N ALA A 45 -7.31 23.36 10.86
CA ALA A 45 -6.79 24.07 9.71
C ALA A 45 -6.88 23.23 8.42
N TRP A 46 -6.36 22.00 8.45
CA TRP A 46 -6.36 21.06 7.32
C TRP A 46 -6.63 19.63 7.77
N SER A 47 -7.38 18.88 6.96
CA SER A 47 -7.56 17.44 7.11
C SER A 47 -6.30 16.68 6.66
N ASP A 48 -6.16 15.43 7.12
CA ASP A 48 -5.10 14.50 6.68
C ASP A 48 -5.05 14.35 5.15
N GLU A 49 -6.21 14.42 4.52
CA GLU A 49 -6.37 14.36 3.06
C GLU A 49 -5.63 15.51 2.38
N LYS A 50 -5.77 16.74 2.90
CA LYS A 50 -5.06 17.90 2.35
C LYS A 50 -3.56 17.77 2.50
N TYR A 51 -3.06 17.25 3.63
CA TYR A 51 -1.63 16.98 3.79
C TYR A 51 -1.12 15.88 2.83
N ALA A 52 -1.93 14.84 2.60
CA ALA A 52 -1.62 13.78 1.65
C ALA A 52 -1.54 14.33 0.22
N GLU A 53 -2.49 15.19 -0.19
CA GLU A 53 -2.45 15.90 -1.46
C GLU A 53 -1.17 16.72 -1.61
N GLN A 54 -0.76 17.46 -0.57
CA GLN A 54 0.50 18.22 -0.62
C GLN A 54 1.72 17.30 -0.77
N ALA A 55 1.71 16.15 -0.10
CA ALA A 55 2.79 15.18 -0.13
C ALA A 55 3.00 14.53 -1.52
N LEU A 56 2.00 14.56 -2.42
CA LEU A 56 2.15 14.10 -3.80
C LEU A 56 3.17 14.92 -4.59
N TYR A 57 3.31 16.20 -4.25
CA TYR A 57 4.17 17.14 -4.97
C TYR A 57 5.59 17.26 -4.35
N MET A 58 5.93 16.40 -3.39
CA MET A 58 7.24 16.37 -2.73
C MET A 58 7.93 15.02 -2.92
N GLY A 59 9.26 15.05 -3.04
CA GLY A 59 10.06 13.83 -3.20
C GLY A 59 10.06 12.92 -1.97
N SER A 60 9.86 13.46 -0.77
CA SER A 60 9.79 12.68 0.48
C SER A 60 8.53 12.99 1.28
N ARG A 61 7.60 12.04 1.27
CA ARG A 61 6.34 12.13 2.04
C ARG A 61 6.58 12.07 3.56
N ARG A 62 7.68 11.43 3.97
CA ARG A 62 8.09 11.34 5.38
C ARG A 62 8.34 12.71 6.00
N LEU A 63 8.74 13.71 5.19
CA LEU A 63 8.96 15.07 5.68
C LEU A 63 7.67 15.68 6.22
N ILE A 64 6.58 15.61 5.46
CA ILE A 64 5.27 16.12 5.90
C ILE A 64 4.73 15.31 7.06
N PHE A 65 4.86 13.98 7.00
CA PHE A 65 4.45 13.12 8.10
C PHE A 65 5.13 13.53 9.42
N ASN A 66 6.46 13.59 9.44
CA ASN A 66 7.21 13.98 10.64
C ASN A 66 6.85 15.38 11.11
N LEU A 67 6.61 16.29 10.18
CA LEU A 67 6.23 17.66 10.49
C LEU A 67 4.87 17.71 11.21
N VAL A 68 3.85 17.06 10.64
CA VAL A 68 2.49 17.04 11.19
C VAL A 68 2.49 16.39 12.55
N GLU A 69 3.19 15.26 12.71
CA GLU A 69 3.31 14.57 13.99
C GLU A 69 4.04 15.41 15.05
N GLN A 70 5.12 16.12 14.67
CA GLN A 70 5.80 17.03 15.60
C GLN A 70 4.91 18.21 16.02
N ALA A 71 4.07 18.72 15.12
CA ALA A 71 3.15 19.79 15.45
C ALA A 71 2.02 19.31 16.38
N ARG A 72 1.46 18.12 16.13
CA ARG A 72 0.47 17.46 16.98
C ARG A 72 1.01 17.17 18.37
N ALA A 73 2.23 16.64 18.46
CA ALA A 73 2.90 16.37 19.72
C ALA A 73 3.07 17.65 20.58
N LYS A 74 3.24 18.82 19.94
CA LYS A 74 3.34 20.11 20.64
C LYS A 74 1.98 20.69 21.06
N GLY A 75 0.90 20.36 20.35
CA GLY A 75 -0.46 20.75 20.71
C GLY A 75 -1.17 19.77 21.67
N SER A 76 -0.61 18.58 21.83
CA SER A 76 -1.11 17.51 22.69
C SER A 76 -0.62 17.67 24.13
N GLU A 77 -1.12 18.68 24.83
CA GLU A 77 -1.24 18.63 26.30
C GLU A 77 -2.68 18.28 26.74
N ALA A 78 -3.44 17.55 25.90
CA ALA A 78 -4.70 16.99 26.37
C ALA A 78 -4.38 15.92 27.43
N PRO A 79 -4.88 16.04 28.67
CA PRO A 79 -4.64 15.03 29.69
C PRO A 79 -5.17 13.70 29.16
N VAL A 80 -4.37 12.65 29.27
CA VAL A 80 -4.73 11.28 28.88
C VAL A 80 -6.12 10.89 29.42
N GLY A 81 -6.55 11.50 30.53
CA GLY A 81 -7.90 11.41 31.10
C GLY A 81 -9.05 11.80 30.16
N GLU A 82 -8.97 12.90 29.39
CA GLU A 82 -10.05 13.31 28.46
C GLU A 82 -10.17 12.36 27.27
N LEU A 83 -9.04 11.83 26.78
CA LEU A 83 -9.06 10.79 25.74
C LEU A 83 -9.71 9.50 26.25
N ILE A 84 -9.41 9.12 27.49
CA ILE A 84 -10.01 7.95 28.14
C ILE A 84 -11.52 8.17 28.32
N GLU A 85 -11.94 9.36 28.74
CA GLU A 85 -13.34 9.71 28.95
C GLU A 85 -14.15 9.70 27.64
N GLY A 86 -13.55 10.16 26.54
CA GLY A 86 -14.13 10.07 25.19
C GLY A 86 -14.22 8.64 24.63
N TYR A 87 -13.33 7.74 25.08
CA TYR A 87 -13.36 6.32 24.72
C TYR A 87 -14.44 5.51 25.47
N PHE A 88 -14.77 5.92 26.70
CA PHE A 88 -15.80 5.27 27.52
C PHE A 88 -17.20 5.89 27.37
N ALA A 89 -17.36 7.00 26.66
CA ALA A 89 -18.66 7.61 26.40
C ALA A 89 -19.52 6.70 25.48
N PRO A 90 -20.65 6.14 25.97
CA PRO A 90 -21.53 5.31 25.15
C PRO A 90 -22.31 6.21 24.20
N GLY A 91 -21.75 6.49 23.02
CA GLY A 91 -22.42 7.30 22.00
C GLY A 91 -21.53 8.09 21.04
N SER A 92 -20.19 7.99 21.11
CA SER A 92 -19.38 8.56 20.04
C SER A 92 -19.65 7.79 18.75
N LYS A 93 -20.32 8.45 17.78
CA LYS A 93 -20.51 7.87 16.44
C LYS A 93 -19.13 7.52 15.92
N ARG A 94 -18.86 6.21 15.78
CA ARG A 94 -17.67 5.71 15.11
C ARG A 94 -17.58 6.46 13.78
N ARG A 95 -16.53 7.26 13.57
CA ARG A 95 -16.30 7.93 12.28
C ARG A 95 -16.38 6.81 11.24
N GLU A 96 -17.38 6.88 10.37
CA GLU A 96 -17.57 5.88 9.31
C GLU A 96 -16.31 5.94 8.46
N GLY A 97 -15.38 5.01 8.70
CA GLY A 97 -14.14 4.94 7.95
C GLY A 97 -14.51 4.76 6.48
N LYS A 98 -13.88 5.53 5.59
CA LYS A 98 -14.04 5.33 4.15
C LYS A 98 -13.82 3.85 3.84
N GLN A 99 -14.85 3.19 3.30
CA GLN A 99 -14.80 1.78 2.98
C GLN A 99 -13.81 1.57 1.82
N VAL A 100 -12.61 1.08 2.16
CA VAL A 100 -11.54 0.86 1.18
C VAL A 100 -11.78 -0.49 0.52
N PHE A 101 -12.17 -0.46 -0.75
CA PHE A 101 -12.30 -1.66 -1.58
C PHE A 101 -10.94 -2.01 -2.19
N VAL A 102 -10.45 -3.22 -1.89
CA VAL A 102 -9.26 -3.79 -2.54
C VAL A 102 -9.74 -4.54 -3.77
N VAL A 103 -9.10 -4.32 -4.93
CA VAL A 103 -9.43 -5.05 -6.16
C VAL A 103 -9.22 -6.55 -5.94
N GLY A 104 -10.28 -7.33 -6.11
CA GLY A 104 -10.30 -8.78 -5.87
C GLY A 104 -10.63 -9.18 -4.43
N GLY A 105 -10.88 -8.21 -3.54
CA GLY A 105 -11.43 -8.44 -2.22
C GLY A 105 -12.95 -8.64 -2.25
N ASP A 106 -13.52 -8.90 -1.08
CA ASP A 106 -14.96 -8.97 -0.93
C ASP A 106 -15.58 -7.56 -0.95
N TYR A 107 -16.49 -7.34 -1.89
CA TYR A 107 -17.16 -6.05 -2.09
C TYR A 107 -18.49 -5.94 -1.33
N PHE A 108 -18.98 -7.04 -0.76
CA PHE A 108 -20.25 -7.10 -0.07
C PHE A 108 -20.05 -7.29 1.43
N SER A 109 -20.90 -6.65 2.23
CA SER A 109 -20.99 -6.87 3.67
C SER A 109 -21.66 -8.20 3.97
N ALA A 110 -21.41 -8.75 5.17
CA ALA A 110 -22.06 -9.98 5.63
C ALA A 110 -23.60 -9.90 5.53
N GLU A 111 -24.18 -8.74 5.86
CA GLU A 111 -25.63 -8.51 5.75
C GLU A 111 -26.12 -8.56 4.30
N GLN A 112 -25.32 -8.06 3.35
CA GLN A 112 -25.63 -8.14 1.92
C GLN A 112 -25.56 -9.57 1.40
N TYR A 113 -24.68 -10.41 1.94
CA TYR A 113 -24.65 -11.85 1.63
C TYR A 113 -25.87 -12.59 2.18
N GLU A 114 -26.29 -12.28 3.41
CA GLU A 114 -27.46 -12.90 4.03
C GLU A 114 -28.74 -12.59 3.26
N GLY A 115 -28.89 -11.36 2.75
CA GLY A 115 -30.06 -10.96 1.96
C GLY A 115 -30.22 -11.72 0.63
N VAL A 116 -29.14 -12.28 0.08
CA VAL A 116 -29.16 -13.07 -1.17
C VAL A 116 -29.13 -14.58 -0.89
N ARG A 117 -28.93 -14.99 0.38
CA ARG A 117 -28.83 -16.40 0.76
C ARG A 117 -30.18 -17.09 0.69
N LEU A 118 -30.33 -18.05 -0.22
CA LEU A 118 -31.49 -18.93 -0.29
C LEU A 118 -31.24 -20.20 0.54
N GLU A 119 -32.27 -20.75 1.19
CA GLU A 119 -32.12 -21.96 2.03
C GLU A 119 -31.68 -23.21 1.26
N GLN A 120 -31.86 -23.20 -0.06
CA GLN A 120 -31.52 -24.28 -0.97
C GLN A 120 -30.11 -24.16 -1.59
N ASP A 121 -29.38 -23.06 -1.32
CA ASP A 121 -28.04 -22.86 -1.86
C ASP A 121 -26.98 -23.52 -0.96
N ASN A 122 -26.34 -24.58 -1.47
CA ASN A 122 -25.22 -25.27 -0.81
C ASN A 122 -23.88 -24.52 -0.94
N ILE A 123 -23.89 -23.26 -1.35
CA ILE A 123 -22.68 -22.47 -1.67
C ILE A 123 -21.90 -22.12 -0.38
N PHE A 124 -22.59 -22.04 0.75
CA PHE A 124 -22.03 -21.68 2.06
C PHE A 124 -22.29 -22.74 3.13
N SER A 125 -22.59 -23.97 2.73
CA SER A 125 -22.54 -25.07 3.69
C SER A 125 -21.10 -25.17 4.16
N SER A 126 -20.91 -25.18 5.50
CA SER A 126 -19.59 -25.35 6.08
C SER A 126 -18.96 -26.57 5.41
N PHE A 127 -17.80 -26.38 4.80
CA PHE A 127 -16.97 -27.43 4.22
C PHE A 127 -16.43 -28.37 5.33
N ALA A 128 -17.31 -28.85 6.20
CA ALA A 128 -17.05 -29.97 7.07
C ALA A 128 -17.14 -31.20 6.17
N GLY A 129 -15.96 -31.71 5.81
CA GLY A 129 -15.74 -32.70 4.77
C GLY A 129 -16.81 -33.77 4.69
N GLN A 130 -17.58 -33.75 3.60
CA GLN A 130 -18.14 -34.97 3.06
C GLN A 130 -17.13 -35.50 2.06
N GLU A 131 -16.57 -36.66 2.38
CA GLU A 131 -15.75 -37.46 1.46
C GLU A 131 -16.61 -37.81 0.23
N THR A 132 -16.42 -37.07 -0.86
CA THR A 132 -16.97 -37.43 -2.16
C THR A 132 -15.88 -38.08 -3.01
N SER A 133 -16.08 -39.38 -3.19
CA SER A 133 -15.42 -40.25 -4.15
C SER A 133 -15.32 -39.63 -5.55
N ALA A 134 -14.09 -39.57 -6.05
CA ALA A 134 -13.65 -39.70 -7.44
C ALA A 134 -14.61 -39.25 -8.57
N ALA A 135 -14.27 -38.09 -9.15
CA ALA A 135 -14.45 -37.62 -10.55
C ALA A 135 -14.88 -36.14 -10.50
N SER A 136 -14.11 -35.14 -10.93
CA SER A 136 -13.06 -35.03 -11.94
C SER A 136 -12.01 -34.03 -11.44
N ALA A 137 -10.81 -34.53 -11.12
CA ALA A 137 -9.64 -33.68 -11.04
C ALA A 137 -9.17 -33.43 -12.48
N ASP A 138 -9.72 -32.39 -13.11
CA ASP A 138 -8.89 -31.70 -14.10
C ASP A 138 -7.67 -31.21 -13.32
N PRO A 139 -6.45 -31.67 -13.64
CA PRO A 139 -5.29 -31.06 -13.05
C PRO A 139 -5.33 -29.62 -13.56
N VAL A 140 -5.59 -28.68 -12.66
CA VAL A 140 -5.27 -27.27 -12.90
C VAL A 140 -3.82 -27.32 -13.38
N GLU A 141 -3.57 -27.11 -14.67
CA GLU A 141 -2.22 -27.03 -15.20
C GLU A 141 -1.57 -25.83 -14.51
N GLU A 142 -0.94 -26.12 -13.37
CA GLU A 142 -0.37 -25.13 -12.46
C GLU A 142 0.68 -24.32 -13.21
N PHE A 143 0.32 -23.07 -13.55
CA PHE A 143 1.27 -21.98 -13.82
C PHE A 143 2.42 -22.32 -14.79
N THR A 144 2.19 -23.19 -15.77
CA THR A 144 3.27 -23.74 -16.62
C THR A 144 3.88 -22.71 -17.58
N ASP A 145 3.15 -21.64 -17.89
CA ASP A 145 3.59 -20.64 -18.87
C ASP A 145 4.49 -19.53 -18.30
N PHE A 146 4.45 -19.24 -17.01
CA PHE A 146 5.23 -18.14 -16.43
C PHE A 146 6.55 -18.61 -15.83
N CYS A 147 7.47 -19.06 -16.69
CA CYS A 147 8.82 -19.43 -16.29
C CYS A 147 9.79 -18.27 -16.60
N THR A 148 10.42 -17.68 -15.58
CA THR A 148 11.46 -16.64 -15.74
C THR A 148 12.69 -16.96 -14.90
N GLU A 149 13.87 -16.47 -15.32
CA GLU A 149 15.12 -16.70 -14.60
C GLU A 149 15.08 -16.12 -13.18
N SER A 150 14.51 -14.92 -13.02
CA SER A 150 14.35 -14.27 -11.72
C SER A 150 13.46 -15.07 -10.78
N LEU A 151 12.41 -15.70 -11.31
CA LEU A 151 11.53 -16.57 -10.53
C LEU A 151 12.29 -17.80 -10.02
N ALA A 152 13.11 -18.43 -10.87
CA ALA A 152 13.94 -19.56 -10.46
C ALA A 152 14.96 -19.17 -9.36
N LYS A 153 15.54 -17.96 -9.44
CA LYS A 153 16.42 -17.42 -8.39
C LYS A 153 15.70 -17.26 -7.05
N VAL A 154 14.49 -16.70 -7.07
CA VAL A 154 13.67 -16.56 -5.85
C VAL A 154 13.38 -17.92 -5.22
N TYR A 155 13.09 -18.95 -6.02
CA TYR A 155 12.90 -20.31 -5.49
C TYR A 155 14.17 -20.90 -4.87
N LEU A 156 15.35 -20.60 -5.41
CA LEU A 156 16.61 -21.00 -4.79
C LEU A 156 16.85 -20.30 -3.45
N ASP A 157 16.59 -18.99 -3.39
CA ASP A 157 16.73 -18.22 -2.15
C ASP A 157 15.78 -18.71 -1.05
N GLN A 158 14.62 -19.25 -1.45
CA GLN A 158 13.64 -19.88 -0.55
C GLN A 158 13.99 -21.34 -0.19
N GLY A 159 15.03 -21.93 -0.79
CA GLY A 159 15.44 -23.32 -0.55
C GLY A 159 14.68 -24.38 -1.37
N TYR A 160 13.77 -23.98 -2.25
CA TYR A 160 13.02 -24.88 -3.14
C TYR A 160 13.84 -25.24 -4.39
N LYS A 161 14.92 -26.01 -4.20
CA LYS A 161 15.85 -26.40 -5.27
C LYS A 161 15.18 -27.14 -6.43
N ASP A 162 14.24 -28.04 -6.14
CA ASP A 162 13.58 -28.86 -7.18
C ASP A 162 12.73 -28.02 -8.13
N LYS A 163 11.96 -27.06 -7.58
CA LYS A 163 11.16 -26.12 -8.36
C LYS A 163 12.04 -25.20 -9.22
N ALA A 164 13.16 -24.74 -8.66
CA ALA A 164 14.11 -23.93 -9.41
C ALA A 164 14.71 -24.69 -10.61
N LYS A 165 15.09 -25.96 -10.42
CA LYS A 165 15.57 -26.82 -11.51
C LYS A 165 14.52 -27.01 -12.59
N GLU A 166 13.27 -27.26 -12.22
CA GLU A 166 12.18 -27.43 -13.19
C GLU A 166 12.00 -26.18 -14.06
N ILE A 167 12.05 -24.98 -13.46
CA ILE A 167 11.97 -23.72 -14.21
C ILE A 167 13.16 -23.55 -15.14
N TYR A 168 14.39 -23.86 -14.68
CA TYR A 168 15.58 -23.79 -15.54
C TYR A 168 15.54 -24.80 -16.70
N SER A 169 15.04 -26.01 -16.46
CA SER A 169 14.83 -27.01 -17.51
C SER A 169 13.81 -26.52 -18.55
N LYS A 170 12.68 -25.95 -18.10
CA LYS A 170 11.67 -25.34 -18.99
C LYS A 170 12.25 -24.17 -19.80
N LEU A 171 13.06 -23.31 -19.18
CA LEU A 171 13.75 -22.20 -19.87
C LEU A 171 14.76 -22.69 -20.90
N SER A 172 15.47 -23.79 -20.62
CA SER A 172 16.40 -24.41 -21.59
C SER A 172 15.67 -24.90 -22.84
N LEU A 173 14.44 -25.42 -22.70
CA LEU A 173 13.61 -25.84 -23.83
C LEU A 173 13.06 -24.64 -24.62
N ARG A 174 12.67 -23.56 -23.94
CA ARG A 174 12.16 -22.35 -24.60
C ARG A 174 13.26 -21.53 -25.30
N TYR A 175 14.47 -21.51 -24.75
CA TYR A 175 15.58 -20.69 -25.25
C TYR A 175 16.83 -21.56 -25.51
N PRO A 176 16.86 -22.33 -26.61
CA PRO A 176 17.94 -23.28 -26.89
C PRO A 176 19.32 -22.60 -27.01
N GLU A 177 19.37 -21.34 -27.45
CA GLU A 177 20.61 -20.54 -27.51
C GLU A 177 21.29 -20.37 -26.13
N LYS A 178 20.51 -20.40 -25.05
CA LYS A 178 20.97 -20.26 -23.66
C LYS A 178 20.96 -21.59 -22.89
N SER A 179 20.72 -22.72 -23.57
CA SER A 179 20.62 -24.03 -22.94
C SER A 179 21.83 -24.40 -22.09
N ALA A 180 23.05 -24.18 -22.60
CA ALA A 180 24.29 -24.41 -21.87
C ALA A 180 24.41 -23.58 -20.57
N TYR A 181 23.90 -22.34 -20.58
CA TYR A 181 23.88 -21.48 -19.39
C TYR A 181 22.93 -22.03 -18.32
N PHE A 182 21.72 -22.46 -18.70
CA PHE A 182 20.77 -23.05 -17.76
C PHE A 182 21.24 -24.40 -17.23
N ALA A 183 21.91 -25.21 -18.05
CA ALA A 183 22.52 -26.46 -17.60
C ALA A 183 23.59 -26.21 -16.51
N ALA A 184 24.47 -25.24 -16.72
CA ALA A 184 25.48 -24.86 -15.74
C ALA A 184 24.86 -24.35 -14.42
N LEU A 185 23.73 -23.63 -14.49
CA LEU A 185 22.99 -23.23 -13.30
C LEU A 185 22.39 -24.41 -12.55
N ILE A 186 21.85 -25.41 -13.25
CA ILE A 186 21.33 -26.65 -12.65
C ILE A 186 22.44 -27.41 -11.94
N GLU A 187 23.60 -27.59 -12.57
CA GLU A 187 24.76 -28.25 -11.97
C GLU A 187 25.24 -27.52 -10.70
N LYS A 188 25.22 -26.18 -10.70
CA LYS A 188 25.57 -25.38 -9.53
C LYS A 188 24.62 -25.58 -8.36
N ILE A 189 23.34 -25.87 -8.63
CA ILE A 189 22.35 -26.17 -7.58
C ILE A 189 22.60 -27.55 -6.97
N ASP A 190 23.09 -28.51 -7.76
CA ASP A 190 23.42 -29.88 -7.31
C ASP A 190 24.71 -29.96 -6.48
N GLN A 191 25.66 -29.05 -6.71
CA GLN A 191 26.92 -28.98 -5.97
C GLN A 191 26.80 -28.27 -4.61
N ASN A 192 25.69 -27.59 -4.36
CA ASN A 192 25.36 -26.87 -3.12
C ASN A 192 24.29 -27.63 -2.32
#